data_AF-A0A543HU40-F1
#
_entry.id   AF-A0A543HU40-F1
#
_cell.length_a   1.000
_cell.length_b   1.000
_cell.length_c   1.000
_cell.angle_alpha   90.00
_cell.angle_beta   90.00
_cell.angle_gamma   90.00
#
_symmetry.space_group_name_H-M   'P 1'
#
loop_
_entity.id
_entity.type
_entity.pdbx_description
1 polymer ?
#
loop_
_entity_poly.entity_id
_entity_poly.type
_entity_poly.pdbx_seq_one_letter_code
_entity_poly.pdbx_strand_id
1 'polypeptide(L)' 'MGSMDFPQIWPLLKDSSRQWLMEHNGEPLPDDLIADILRVTGGEQNAQWWAGDAGEGETQLSDEAVDWIETVANDEG' A
#
# COMPACT_ATOMS: atom_id res chain seq x y z
N MET A 1 -4.87 -19.90 -3.01
CA MET A 1 -5.48 -18.61 -2.68
C MET A 1 -4.75 -17.56 -3.49
N GLY A 2 -5.47 -16.74 -4.25
CA GLY A 2 -4.85 -15.67 -5.03
C GLY A 2 -4.56 -14.51 -4.11
N SER A 3 -3.31 -14.08 -4.06
CA SER A 3 -2.91 -12.87 -3.36
C SER A 3 -3.84 -11.72 -3.75
N MET A 4 -4.45 -11.05 -2.77
CA MET A 4 -5.22 -9.84 -3.06
C MET A 4 -4.29 -8.77 -3.66
N ASP A 5 -4.67 -8.26 -4.82
CA ASP A 5 -3.97 -7.16 -5.48
C ASP A 5 -4.29 -5.83 -4.79
N PHE A 6 -3.35 -4.89 -4.87
CA PHE A 6 -3.49 -3.55 -4.30
C PHE A 6 -4.81 -2.82 -4.67
N PRO A 7 -5.29 -2.88 -5.94
CA PRO A 7 -6.59 -2.30 -6.33
C PRO A 7 -7.79 -2.92 -5.63
N GLN A 8 -7.71 -4.20 -5.24
CA GLN A 8 -8.81 -4.89 -4.57
C GLN A 8 -8.92 -4.50 -3.10
N ILE A 9 -7.77 -4.21 -2.46
CA ILE A 9 -7.73 -3.77 -1.07
C ILE A 9 -7.89 -2.26 -0.92
N TRP A 10 -7.57 -1.46 -1.95
CA TRP A 10 -7.72 0.00 -1.94
C TRP A 10 -9.09 0.47 -1.40
N PRO A 11 -10.24 0.02 -1.93
CA PRO A 11 -11.54 0.42 -1.39
C PRO A 11 -11.85 -0.14 0.02
N LEU A 12 -11.06 -1.10 0.51
CA LEU A 12 -11.19 -1.68 1.85
C LEU A 12 -10.34 -0.95 2.89
N LEU A 13 -9.33 -0.20 2.46
CA LEU A 13 -8.48 0.62 3.33
C LEU A 13 -9.26 1.79 3.92
N LYS A 14 -8.87 2.19 5.13
CA LYS A 14 -9.40 3.41 5.75
C LYS A 14 -9.14 4.63 4.87
N ASP A 15 -10.06 5.58 4.93
CA ASP A 15 -9.94 6.86 4.21
C ASP A 15 -8.62 7.58 4.54
N SER A 16 -8.25 7.63 5.83
CA SER A 16 -6.98 8.21 6.28
C SER A 16 -5.75 7.47 5.76
N SER A 17 -5.84 6.15 5.57
CA SER A 17 -4.74 5.34 5.03
C SER A 17 -4.59 5.60 3.52
N ARG A 18 -5.71 5.66 2.79
CA ARG A 18 -5.69 6.04 1.37
C ARG A 18 -5.15 7.45 1.19
N GLN A 19 -5.59 8.41 1.98
CA GLN A 19 -5.09 9.79 1.90
C GLN A 19 -3.59 9.86 2.17
N TRP A 20 -3.10 9.19 3.20
CA TRP A 20 -1.66 9.12 3.46
C TRP A 20 -0.90 8.49 2.29
N LEU A 21 -1.41 7.40 1.73
CA LEU A 21 -0.82 6.77 0.54
C LEU A 21 -0.81 7.71 -0.67
N MET A 22 -1.88 8.49 -0.88
CA MET A 22 -1.93 9.45 -1.99
C MET A 22 -0.88 10.57 -1.83
N GLU A 23 -0.59 11.00 -0.60
CA GLU A 23 0.36 12.10 -0.33
C GLU A 23 1.82 11.63 -0.10
N HIS A 24 2.01 10.41 0.41
CA HIS A 24 3.28 9.91 0.96
C HIS A 24 3.65 8.48 0.51
N ASN A 25 3.10 7.96 -0.60
CA ASN A 25 3.36 6.59 -1.10
C ASN A 25 4.85 6.23 -1.29
N GLY A 26 5.73 7.20 -1.56
CA GLY A 26 7.17 7.00 -1.70
C GLY A 26 7.95 6.95 -0.38
N GLU A 27 7.28 7.21 0.75
CA GLU A 27 7.88 7.17 2.08
C GLU A 27 7.71 5.79 2.74
N PRO A 28 8.56 5.44 3.74
CA PRO A 28 8.38 4.25 4.56
C PRO A 28 6.99 4.23 5.20
N LEU A 29 6.30 3.10 5.03
CA LEU A 29 4.93 2.93 5.51
C LEU A 29 4.95 2.84 7.04
N PRO A 30 4.14 3.66 7.74
CA PRO A 30 4.06 3.59 9.18
C PRO A 30 3.36 2.29 9.62
N ASP A 31 3.69 1.79 10.82
CA ASP A 31 3.16 0.52 11.35
C ASP A 31 1.63 0.44 11.34
N ASP A 32 0.94 1.57 11.56
CA ASP A 32 -0.52 1.66 11.55
C ASP A 32 -1.10 1.35 10.16
N LEU A 33 -0.39 1.79 9.11
CA LEU A 33 -0.79 1.62 7.72
C LEU A 33 -0.51 0.19 7.25
N ILE A 34 0.65 -0.36 7.66
CA ILE A 34 0.98 -1.77 7.46
C ILE A 34 -0.07 -2.66 8.15
N ALA A 35 -0.43 -2.35 9.40
CA ALA A 35 -1.45 -3.08 10.12
C ALA A 35 -2.84 -2.98 9.46
N ASP A 36 -3.21 -1.82 8.90
CA ASP A 36 -4.47 -1.66 8.17
C ASP A 36 -4.49 -2.50 6.90
N ILE A 37 -3.41 -2.44 6.12
CA ILE A 37 -3.23 -3.24 4.89
C ILE A 37 -3.26 -4.73 5.21
N LEU A 38 -2.49 -5.18 6.20
CA LEU A 38 -2.48 -6.59 6.64
C LEU A 38 -3.87 -7.04 7.11
N ARG A 39 -4.63 -6.17 7.77
CA ARG A 39 -5.99 -6.47 8.22
C ARG A 39 -6.93 -6.72 7.04
N VAL A 40 -6.81 -5.99 5.93
CA VAL A 40 -7.63 -6.21 4.73
C VAL A 40 -7.13 -7.33 3.84
N THR A 41 -5.82 -7.54 3.73
CA THR A 41 -5.25 -8.67 2.98
C THR A 41 -5.32 -10.00 3.73
N GLY A 42 -5.77 -10.00 4.99
CA GLY A 42 -5.80 -11.21 5.82
C GLY A 42 -4.41 -11.68 6.27
N GLY A 43 -3.44 -10.77 6.33
CA GLY A 43 -2.06 -11.05 6.71
C GLY A 43 -1.17 -11.43 5.53
N GLU A 44 -1.69 -11.42 4.30
CA GLU A 44 -0.90 -11.71 3.11
C GLU A 44 -0.19 -10.43 2.62
N GLN A 45 1.14 -10.49 2.56
CA GLN A 45 1.96 -9.47 1.90
C GLN A 45 2.34 -10.00 0.52
N ASN A 46 1.89 -9.34 -0.54
CA ASN A 46 2.27 -9.75 -1.90
C ASN A 46 3.45 -8.91 -2.39
N ALA A 47 4.58 -9.59 -2.56
CA ALA A 47 5.89 -9.02 -2.88
C ALA A 47 5.95 -8.27 -4.23
N GLN A 48 4.89 -8.30 -5.03
CA GLN A 48 4.81 -7.47 -6.23
C GLN A 48 4.63 -5.99 -5.89
N TRP A 49 3.87 -5.68 -4.84
CA TRP A 49 3.52 -4.30 -4.44
C TRP A 49 4.23 -3.82 -3.17
N TRP A 50 4.79 -4.74 -2.38
CA TRP A 50 5.75 -4.37 -1.34
C TRP A 50 7.15 -4.34 -1.93
N ALA A 51 7.85 -3.22 -1.79
CA ALA A 51 9.29 -3.20 -1.94
C ALA A 51 9.84 -4.05 -0.78
N GLY A 52 10.28 -5.28 -1.09
CA GLY A 52 10.80 -6.19 -0.09
C GLY A 52 11.87 -5.53 0.78
N ASP A 53 11.90 -5.90 2.07
CA ASP A 53 12.72 -5.34 3.17
C ASP A 53 13.79 -4.37 2.66
N ALA A 54 13.46 -3.08 2.68
CA ALA A 54 14.34 -2.02 2.23
C ALA A 54 15.46 -1.80 3.28
N GLY A 55 16.29 -2.82 3.51
CA GLY A 55 17.58 -2.76 4.22
C GLY A 55 17.58 -2.42 5.71
N GLU A 56 16.57 -1.74 6.23
CA GLU A 56 16.51 -1.20 7.59
C GLU A 56 15.18 -1.50 8.32
N GLY A 57 14.43 -2.51 7.87
CA GLY A 57 13.19 -2.94 8.53
C GLY A 57 11.99 -2.01 8.30
N GLU A 58 12.15 -1.02 7.43
CA GLU A 58 11.08 -0.13 7.00
C GLU A 58 10.38 -0.74 5.78
N THR A 59 9.07 -0.96 5.88
CA THR A 59 8.31 -1.55 4.77
C THR A 59 7.87 -0.44 3.83
N GLN A 60 8.19 -0.57 2.53
CA GLN A 60 7.84 0.41 1.52
C GLN A 60 6.99 -0.22 0.41
N LEU A 61 6.31 0.63 -0.36
CA LEU A 61 5.67 0.19 -1.58
C LEU A 61 6.68 0.06 -2.71
N SER A 62 6.45 -0.90 -3.60
CA SER A 62 7.16 -1.00 -4.86
C SER A 62 6.87 0.22 -5.72
N ASP A 63 7.83 0.60 -6.56
CA ASP A 63 7.68 1.67 -7.56
C ASP A 63 6.40 1.51 -8.41
N GLU A 64 6.04 0.27 -8.78
CA GLU A 64 4.80 -0.04 -9.51
C GLU A 64 3.53 0.26 -8.70
N ALA A 65 3.56 0.02 -7.39
CA ALA A 65 2.43 0.33 -6.52
C ALA A 65 2.32 1.84 -6.27
N VAL A 66 3.45 2.52 -6.16
CA VAL A 66 3.53 3.98 -6.07
C VAL A 66 2.90 4.63 -7.31
N ASP A 67 3.35 4.27 -8.51
CA ASP A 67 2.84 4.81 -9.78
C ASP A 67 1.33 4.56 -9.96
N TRP A 68 0.85 3.40 -9.52
CA TRP A 68 -0.58 3.10 -9.52
C TRP A 68 -1.36 4.00 -8.55
N ILE A 69 -0.86 4.21 -7.32
CA ILE A 69 -1.51 5.09 -6.33
C ILE A 69 -1.55 6.53 -6.85
N GLU A 70 -0.45 7.02 -7.44
CA GLU A 70 -0.42 8.36 -8.05
C GLU A 70 -1.45 8.48 -9.17
N THR A 71 -1.62 7.45 -9.99
CA THR A 71 -2.64 7.41 -11.04
C THR A 71 -4.05 7.46 -10.46
N VAL A 72 -4.34 6.67 -9.42
CA VAL A 72 -5.65 6.66 -8.75
C VAL A 72 -5.93 8.00 -8.05
N ALA A 73 -4.94 8.56 -7.36
CA ALA A 73 -5.05 9.86 -6.71
C ALA A 73 -5.38 10.98 -7.71
N ASN A 74 -4.83 10.92 -8.92
CA ASN A 74 -5.14 11.87 -9.99
C ASN A 74 -6.54 11.65 -10.59
N ASP A 75 -7.08 10.42 -10.59
CA ASP A 75 -8.43 10.11 -11.08
C ASP A 75 -9.53 10.49 -10.07
N GLU A 76 -9.24 10.44 -8.77
CA GLU A 76 -10.14 10.89 -7.69
C GLU A 76 -10.17 12.43 -7.50
N GLY A 77 -9.35 13.17 -8.28
CA GLY A 77 -9.16 14.64 -8.20
C GLY A 77 -10.08 15.51 -9.06
#